data_AF-A0A418ZVI4-F1
#
_entry.id   AF-A0A418ZVI4-F1
#
_cell.length_a   1.000
_cell.length_b   1.000
_cell.length_c   1.000
_cell.angle_alpha   90.00
_cell.angle_beta   90.00
_cell.angle_gamma   90.00
#
_symmetry.space_group_name_H-M   'P 1'
#
loop_
_entity.id
_entity.type
_entity.pdbx_description
1 polymer ?
#
loop_
_entity_poly.entity_id
_entity_poly.type
_entity_poly.pdbx_seq_one_letter_code
_entity_poly.pdbx_strand_id
1 'polypeptide(L)'
;MSTVTATPEALKLLAEIVADHGPVLFHQSGGCCDGSSPMCYPQGDFRVSERDVKLGEIGGAPFYISASQYETWKHTDLVIDVVPGRGGMFSLDNGREKRFLVRSEICSI
;
A
#
# COMPACT_ATOMS: atom_id res chain seq x y z
N MET A 1 7.82 4.31 16.21
CA MET A 1 7.62 3.18 15.27
C MET A 1 6.47 3.59 14.39
N SER A 2 6.67 3.78 13.09
CA SER A 2 5.54 3.98 12.19
C SER A 2 4.71 2.73 12.14
N THR A 3 3.40 2.90 12.26
CA THR A 3 2.46 1.81 12.07
C THR A 3 1.73 1.98 10.74
N VAL A 4 1.27 0.86 10.19
CA VAL A 4 0.41 0.85 9.01
C VAL A 4 -0.87 0.12 9.37
N THR A 5 -2.00 0.76 9.06
CA THR A 5 -3.35 0.23 9.29
C THR A 5 -4.16 0.38 8.01
N ALA A 6 -5.34 -0.26 7.95
CA ALA A 6 -6.22 -0.20 6.79
C ALA A 6 -7.66 0.03 7.21
N THR A 7 -8.41 0.79 6.41
CA THR A 7 -9.85 0.98 6.60
C THR A 7 -10.63 -0.31 6.31
N PRO A 8 -11.84 -0.48 6.86
CA PRO A 8 -12.68 -1.64 6.54
C PRO A 8 -12.92 -1.83 5.04
N GLU A 9 -13.06 -0.74 4.29
CA GLU A 9 -13.22 -0.72 2.84
C GLU A 9 -11.96 -1.23 2.13
N ALA A 10 -10.78 -0.82 2.60
CA ALA A 10 -9.51 -1.32 2.10
C ALA A 10 -9.33 -2.81 2.38
N LEU A 11 -9.67 -3.28 3.58
CA LEU A 11 -9.63 -4.69 3.94
C LEU A 11 -10.60 -5.52 3.08
N LYS A 12 -11.78 -4.98 2.75
CA LYS A 12 -12.74 -5.64 1.87
C LYS A 12 -12.19 -5.79 0.45
N LEU A 13 -11.66 -4.71 -0.14
CA LEU A 13 -11.06 -4.77 -1.47
C LEU A 13 -9.85 -5.71 -1.49
N LEU A 14 -9.04 -5.69 -0.44
CA LEU A 14 -7.92 -6.60 -0.28
C LEU A 14 -8.37 -8.07 -0.25
N ALA A 15 -9.42 -8.38 0.50
CA ALA A 15 -9.97 -9.74 0.56
C ALA A 15 -10.49 -10.21 -0.81
N GLU A 16 -11.16 -9.33 -1.58
CA GLU A 16 -11.60 -9.62 -2.95
C GLU A 16 -10.39 -9.94 -3.85
N ILE A 17 -9.33 -9.12 -3.78
CA ILE A 17 -8.11 -9.35 -4.56
C ILE A 17 -7.41 -10.65 -4.15
N VAL A 18 -7.31 -10.93 -2.85
CA VAL A 18 -6.67 -12.15 -2.33
C VAL A 18 -7.44 -13.40 -2.71
N ALA A 19 -8.78 -13.32 -2.76
CA ALA A 19 -9.60 -14.44 -3.23
C ALA A 19 -9.33 -14.78 -4.70
N ASP A 20 -9.08 -13.76 -5.54
CA ASP A 20 -8.87 -13.93 -6.97
C ASP A 20 -7.41 -14.27 -7.34
N HIS A 21 -6.44 -13.71 -6.61
CA HIS A 21 -5.01 -13.78 -6.95
C HIS A 21 -4.14 -14.53 -5.93
N GLY A 22 -4.69 -14.92 -4.78
CA GLY A 22 -3.94 -15.53 -3.69
C GLY A 22 -3.18 -14.50 -2.84
N PRO A 23 -2.09 -14.90 -2.16
CA PRO A 23 -1.33 -14.00 -1.29
C PRO A 23 -0.77 -12.79 -2.04
N VAL A 24 -0.97 -11.60 -1.48
CA VAL A 24 -0.51 -10.33 -2.05
C VAL A 24 0.36 -9.57 -1.07
N LEU A 25 1.09 -8.58 -1.59
CA LEU A 25 1.87 -7.62 -0.83
C LEU A 25 1.60 -6.20 -1.33
N PHE A 26 1.89 -5.24 -0.49
CA PHE A 26 1.88 -3.82 -0.85
C PHE A 26 3.31 -3.31 -0.97
N HIS A 27 3.56 -2.50 -1.99
CA HIS A 27 4.81 -1.77 -2.14
C HIS A 27 4.55 -0.31 -2.44
N GLN A 28 5.25 0.56 -1.72
CA GLN A 28 5.22 2.00 -1.92
C GLN A 28 6.61 2.49 -2.35
N SER A 29 6.80 2.60 -3.67
CA SER A 29 7.98 3.19 -4.30
C SER A 29 7.80 4.71 -4.43
N GLY A 30 8.69 5.53 -3.86
CA GLY A 30 8.61 7.01 -3.89
C GLY A 30 8.76 7.67 -5.27
N GLY A 31 7.86 7.36 -6.21
CA GLY A 31 7.81 7.89 -7.58
C GLY A 31 7.20 9.28 -7.69
N CYS A 32 7.56 9.95 -8.79
CA CYS A 32 7.64 11.40 -9.06
C CYS A 32 6.39 12.31 -8.90
N CYS A 33 5.24 11.83 -8.42
CA CYS A 33 4.07 12.70 -8.24
C CYS A 33 3.39 12.43 -6.88
N ASP A 34 3.51 13.39 -5.97
CA ASP A 34 2.64 13.61 -4.78
C ASP A 34 2.47 12.48 -3.77
N GLY A 35 3.48 11.62 -3.56
CA GLY A 35 3.37 10.53 -2.60
C GLY A 35 2.63 9.36 -3.22
N SER A 36 3.40 8.60 -4.00
CA SER A 36 3.03 7.36 -4.69
C SER A 36 1.94 6.56 -3.97
N SER A 37 0.81 6.34 -4.65
CA SER A 37 -0.25 5.44 -4.18
C SER A 37 0.33 4.05 -3.85
N PRO A 38 -0.17 3.37 -2.82
CA PRO A 38 0.31 2.05 -2.47
C PRO A 38 -0.10 1.07 -3.58
N MET A 39 0.87 0.34 -4.11
CA MET A 39 0.61 -0.61 -5.19
C MET A 39 0.49 -2.02 -4.60
N CYS A 40 -0.54 -2.76 -5.02
CA CYS A 40 -0.81 -4.12 -4.59
C CYS A 40 -0.34 -5.11 -5.65
N TYR A 41 0.54 -6.04 -5.27
CA TYR A 41 1.15 -7.03 -6.15
C TYR A 41 1.00 -8.46 -5.59
N PRO A 42 0.99 -9.50 -6.44
CA PRO A 42 1.09 -10.88 -5.97
C PRO A 42 2.40 -11.10 -5.21
N GLN A 43 2.35 -11.78 -4.07
CA GLN A 43 3.52 -12.00 -3.21
C GLN A 43 4.63 -12.81 -3.91
N GLY A 44 4.28 -13.64 -4.90
CA GLY A 44 5.24 -14.43 -5.67
C GLY A 44 5.96 -13.67 -6.80
N ASP A 45 5.38 -12.57 -7.29
CA ASP A 45 5.86 -11.89 -8.50
C ASP A 45 6.67 -10.63 -8.20
N PHE A 46 6.44 -10.00 -7.05
CA PHE A 46 7.14 -8.77 -6.69
C PHE A 46 8.43 -9.05 -5.91
N ARG A 47 9.57 -8.67 -6.49
CA ARG A 47 10.87 -8.75 -5.84
C ARG A 47 11.10 -7.53 -4.96
N VAL A 48 10.89 -7.71 -3.66
CA VAL A 48 11.28 -6.74 -2.63
C VAL A 48 12.81 -6.57 -2.67
N SER A 49 13.27 -5.33 -2.75
CA SER A 49 14.71 -5.00 -2.73
C SER A 49 15.23 -5.07 -1.30
N GLU A 50 16.53 -5.30 -1.11
CA GLU A 50 17.17 -5.28 0.22
C GLU A 50 17.07 -3.91 0.91
N ARG A 51 16.78 -2.86 0.14
CA ARG A 51 16.56 -1.50 0.65
C ARG A 51 15.10 -1.22 1.00
N ASP A 52 14.18 -2.13 0.76
CA ASP A 52 12.79 -1.94 1.14
C ASP A 52 12.59 -2.35 2.60
N VAL A 53 11.89 -1.51 3.35
CA VAL A 53 11.60 -1.70 4.75
C VAL A 53 10.16 -2.19 4.89
N LYS A 54 9.95 -3.28 5.62
CA LYS A 54 8.61 -3.74 5.99
C LYS A 54 8.08 -2.85 7.10
N LEU A 55 7.02 -2.08 6.81
CA LEU A 55 6.34 -1.23 7.80
C LEU A 55 5.41 -2.03 8.71
N GLY A 56 4.76 -3.06 8.15
CA GLY A 56 3.81 -3.88 8.89
C GLY A 56 3.01 -4.78 7.96
N GLU A 57 1.83 -5.19 8.43
CA GLU A 57 0.91 -6.05 7.70
C GLU A 57 -0.52 -5.52 7.82
N ILE A 58 -1.26 -5.49 6.71
CA ILE A 58 -2.67 -5.10 6.65
C ILE A 58 -3.48 -6.25 6.07
N GLY A 59 -4.47 -6.76 6.80
CA GLY A 59 -5.29 -7.90 6.33
C GLY A 59 -4.48 -9.15 5.94
N GLY A 60 -3.30 -9.35 6.55
CA GLY A 60 -2.37 -10.44 6.22
C GLY A 60 -1.43 -10.16 5.04
N ALA A 61 -1.56 -9.02 4.36
CA ALA A 61 -0.64 -8.60 3.30
C ALA A 61 0.49 -7.73 3.87
N PRO A 62 1.78 -8.08 3.64
CA PRO A 62 2.90 -7.28 4.11
C PRO A 62 3.02 -5.97 3.30
N PHE A 63 3.30 -4.87 4.01
CA PHE A 63 3.48 -3.54 3.44
C PHE A 63 4.95 -3.14 3.45
N TYR A 64 5.51 -2.91 2.27
CA TYR A 64 6.89 -2.50 2.06
C TYR A 64 6.96 -1.07 1.55
N ILE A 65 7.96 -0.32 2.03
CA ILE A 65 8.26 1.03 1.59
C ILE A 65 9.75 1.13 1.27
N SER A 66 10.14 1.92 0.26
CA SER A 66 11.57 2.11 -0.04
C SER A 66 12.28 2.82 1.12
N ALA A 67 13.54 2.49 1.42
CA ALA A 67 14.30 3.13 2.51
C ALA A 67 14.30 4.67 2.44
N SER A 68 14.36 5.23 1.23
CA SER A 68 14.28 6.68 1.02
C SER A 68 12.96 7.29 1.51
N GLN A 69 11.85 6.58 1.31
CA GLN A 69 10.54 6.98 1.81
C GLN A 69 10.40 6.62 3.28
N TYR A 70 10.94 5.50 3.73
CA TYR A 70 10.95 5.15 5.14
C TYR A 70 11.53 6.28 6.00
N GLU A 71 12.65 6.88 5.60
CA GLU A 71 13.24 8.01 6.34
C GLU A 71 12.30 9.22 6.50
N THR A 72 11.43 9.46 5.52
CA THR A 72 10.42 10.54 5.55
C THR A 72 9.20 10.16 6.37
N TRP A 73 8.78 8.89 6.35
CA TRP A 73 7.52 8.43 6.93
C TRP A 73 7.68 7.63 8.25
N LYS A 74 8.91 7.41 8.74
CA LYS A 74 9.26 6.67 9.98
C LYS A 74 8.69 7.26 11.28
N HIS A 75 8.05 8.43 11.19
CA HIS A 75 7.37 9.11 12.29
C HIS A 75 5.89 9.39 12.00
N THR A 76 5.34 8.77 10.96
CA THR A 76 3.96 8.98 10.51
C THR A 76 3.21 7.67 10.50
N ASP A 77 2.02 7.67 11.07
CA ASP A 77 1.11 6.54 10.95
C ASP A 77 0.41 6.57 9.59
N LEU A 78 0.46 5.42 8.92
CA LEU A 78 -0.13 5.23 7.61
C LEU A 78 -1.48 4.55 7.75
N VAL A 79 -2.49 5.12 7.11
CA VAL A 79 -3.81 4.51 6.95
C VAL A 79 -4.03 4.24 5.47
N ILE A 80 -4.17 2.97 5.12
CA ILE A 80 -4.51 2.54 3.77
C ILE A 80 -6.03 2.57 3.63
N ASP A 81 -6.50 3.42 2.74
CA ASP A 81 -7.91 3.59 2.42
C ASP A 81 -8.19 3.20 0.96
N VAL A 82 -9.47 3.15 0.59
CA VAL A 82 -9.91 2.91 -0.78
C VAL A 82 -10.82 4.03 -1.24
N VAL A 83 -10.55 4.54 -2.43
CA VAL A 83 -11.35 5.57 -3.08
C VAL A 83 -11.81 5.11 -4.45
N PRO A 84 -12.98 5.58 -4.93
CA PRO A 84 -13.39 5.32 -6.31
C PRO A 84 -12.36 5.92 -7.27
N GLY A 85 -12.00 5.15 -8.28
CA GLY A 85 -10.99 5.57 -9.27
C GLY A 85 -10.29 4.40 -9.92
N ARG A 86 -9.56 4.69 -10.98
CA ARG A 86 -8.76 3.69 -11.68
C ARG A 86 -7.47 3.44 -10.91
N GLY A 87 -7.22 2.18 -10.57
CA GLY A 87 -5.98 1.73 -9.97
C GLY A 87 -4.75 2.00 -10.84
N GLY A 88 -3.56 1.92 -10.24
CA GLY A 88 -2.32 1.97 -10.99
C GLY A 88 -2.27 0.84 -12.01
N MET A 89 -1.73 1.09 -13.21
CA MET A 89 -1.74 0.13 -14.33
C MET A 89 -1.19 -1.27 -13.96
N PHE A 90 -0.28 -1.32 -12.99
CA PHE A 90 0.37 -2.55 -12.51
C PHE A 90 -0.17 -3.07 -11.17
N SER A 91 -1.17 -2.41 -10.59
CA SER A 91 -1.76 -2.78 -9.30
C SER A 91 -2.96 -3.70 -9.50
N LEU A 92 -3.14 -4.66 -8.59
CA LEU A 92 -4.24 -5.63 -8.66
C LEU A 92 -5.65 -5.03 -8.44
N ASP A 93 -5.74 -3.78 -7.97
CA ASP A 93 -6.98 -3.00 -7.92
C ASP A 93 -7.39 -2.39 -9.28
N ASN A 94 -6.51 -2.44 -10.29
CA ASN A 94 -6.85 -1.99 -11.63
C ASN A 94 -8.00 -2.81 -12.23
N GLY A 95 -9.00 -2.12 -12.80
CA GLY A 95 -10.20 -2.75 -13.34
C GLY A 95 -11.34 -2.98 -12.33
N ARG A 96 -11.15 -2.64 -11.04
CA ARG A 96 -12.18 -2.75 -9.99
C ARG A 96 -12.91 -1.43 -9.67
N GLU A 97 -12.64 -0.38 -10.47
CA GLU A 97 -13.15 1.00 -10.28
C GLU A 97 -12.88 1.60 -8.89
N LYS A 98 -11.96 0.98 -8.15
CA LYS A 98 -11.50 1.36 -6.82
C LYS A 98 -9.98 1.31 -6.83
N ARG A 99 -9.36 2.22 -6.09
CA ARG A 99 -7.90 2.24 -5.91
C ARG A 99 -7.53 2.42 -4.46
N PHE A 100 -6.40 1.86 -4.07
CA PHE A 100 -5.83 2.10 -2.75
C PHE A 100 -5.24 3.52 -2.66
N LEU A 101 -5.37 4.12 -1.49
CA LEU A 101 -4.89 5.46 -1.16
C LEU A 101 -4.16 5.39 0.18
N VAL A 102 -2.92 5.86 0.22
CA VAL A 102 -2.25 6.11 1.50
C VAL A 102 -2.75 7.45 2.04
N ARG A 103 -3.32 7.43 3.24
CA ARG A 103 -3.56 8.62 4.05
C ARG A 103 -2.49 8.66 5.13
N SER A 104 -1.78 9.78 5.23
CA SER A 104 -1.06 10.12 6.45
C SER A 104 -1.88 11.10 7.25
N GLU A 105 -1.94 10.87 8.56
CA GLU A 105 -2.18 11.95 9.50
C GLU A 105 -0.86 12.72 9.68
N ILE A 106 -0.50 13.54 8.68
CA ILE A 106 0.40 14.66 8.96
C ILE A 106 -0.50 15.67 9.63
N CYS A 107 -0.36 15.82 10.94
CA CYS A 107 -0.97 16.92 11.69
C CYS A 107 -0.59 18.21 10.96
N SER A 108 -1.51 18.79 10.19
CA SER A 108 -1.34 20.13 9.66
C SER A 108 -1.22 21.07 10.85
N ILE A 109 -0.07 21.74 10.93
CA ILE A 109 0.14 23.00 11.65
C ILE A 109 -0.97 24.00 11.35
#